data_AF-A0A3B6XDN7-F1
#
_entry.id   AF-A0A3B6XDN7-F1
#
_cell.length_a   1.000
_cell.length_b   1.000
_cell.length_c   1.000
_cell.angle_alpha   90.00
_cell.angle_beta   90.00
_cell.angle_gamma   90.00
#
_symmetry.space_group_name_H-M   'P 1'
#
loop_
_entity.id
_entity.type
_entity.pdbx_description
1 polymer ?
#
loop_
_entity_poly.entity_id
_entity_poly.type
_entity_poly.pdbx_seq_one_letter_code
_entity_poly.pdbx_strand_id
1 'polypeptide(L)' 'MNSISTGSAPHPTGTPLDTNGQPLKTLPPFHSITVDGVVCGVDDSGTTACKDPQGRGFVLSPHGSGWLPHV' A
#
# COMPACT_ATOMS: atom_id res chain seq x y z
N MET A 1 -13.83 1.71 -19.37
CA MET A 1 -13.05 1.44 -18.14
C MET A 1 -11.99 2.52 -18.05
N ASN A 2 -12.10 3.43 -17.10
CA ASN A 2 -11.12 4.50 -16.92
C ASN A 2 -10.07 3.99 -15.94
N SER A 3 -8.88 3.65 -16.44
CA SER A 3 -7.73 3.28 -15.62
C SER A 3 -6.85 4.52 -15.44
N ILE A 4 -6.65 4.95 -14.20
CA ILE A 4 -5.61 5.93 -13.87
C ILE A 4 -4.31 5.12 -13.74
N SER A 5 -3.59 5.03 -14.85
CA SER A 5 -2.26 4.40 -14.89
C SER A 5 -1.20 5.49 -14.74
N THR A 6 -0.33 5.37 -13.75
CA THR A 6 0.94 6.10 -13.78
C THR A 6 1.83 5.37 -14.79
N GLY A 7 2.38 6.07 -15.78
CA GLY A 7 3.33 5.49 -16.76
C GLY A 7 4.64 4.99 -16.14
N SER A 8 4.71 4.89 -14.82
CA SER A 8 5.82 4.41 -14.00
C SER A 8 5.23 3.71 -12.78
N ALA A 9 5.90 2.65 -12.33
CA ALA A 9 5.58 2.00 -11.06
C ALA A 9 5.69 3.01 -9.91
N PRO A 10 4.99 2.79 -8.78
CA PRO A 10 5.15 3.59 -7.58
C PRO A 10 6.64 3.73 -7.26
N HIS A 11 7.14 4.97 -7.29
CA HIS A 11 8.53 5.25 -6.93
C HIS A 11 8.61 5.45 -5.42
N PRO A 12 9.41 4.66 -4.69
CA PRO A 12 9.63 4.89 -3.27
C PRO A 12 10.16 6.30 -3.05
N THR A 13 9.37 7.16 -2.42
CA THR A 13 9.72 8.57 -2.17
C THR A 13 10.33 8.80 -0.79
N GLY A 14 10.40 7.75 0.04
CA GLY A 14 11.09 7.76 1.34
C GLY A 14 12.56 7.40 1.20
N THR A 15 13.34 7.67 2.25
CA THR A 15 14.66 7.07 2.38
C THR A 15 14.52 5.55 2.39
N PRO A 16 15.42 4.80 1.74
CA PRO A 16 15.52 3.36 1.95
C PRO A 16 15.49 3.11 3.46
N LEU A 17 14.57 2.27 3.91
CA LEU A 17 14.45 1.97 5.31
C LEU A 17 15.73 1.23 5.73
N ASP A 18 16.66 1.95 6.33
CA ASP A 18 17.85 1.36 6.92
C ASP A 18 17.42 0.56 8.14
N THR A 19 17.34 -0.74 7.94
CA THR A 19 16.96 -1.66 9.00
C THR A 19 18.12 -1.94 9.96
N ASN A 20 19.33 -1.40 9.74
CA ASN A 20 20.53 -1.68 10.54
C ASN A 20 20.77 -3.20 10.73
N GLY A 21 20.43 -3.99 9.69
CA GLY A 21 20.50 -5.46 9.73
C GLY A 21 19.39 -6.14 10.54
N GLN A 22 18.42 -5.40 11.08
CA GLN A 22 17.25 -5.96 11.74
C GLN A 22 16.24 -6.45 10.69
N PRO A 23 15.60 -7.61 10.90
CA PRO A 23 14.56 -8.07 9.99
C PRO A 23 13.38 -7.08 10.01
N LEU A 24 12.96 -6.62 8.83
CA LEU A 24 11.79 -5.78 8.71
C LEU A 24 10.55 -6.61 9.05
N LYS A 25 9.83 -6.22 10.10
CA LYS A 25 8.60 -6.90 10.49
C LYS A 25 7.46 -6.41 9.61
N THR A 26 7.03 -7.27 8.70
CA THR A 26 5.85 -7.02 7.89
C THR A 26 4.59 -7.10 8.74
N LEU A 27 3.55 -6.41 8.29
CA LEU A 27 2.24 -6.52 8.89
C LEU A 27 1.72 -7.96 8.70
N PRO A 28 1.17 -8.63 9.73
CA PRO A 28 0.62 -9.97 9.54
C PRO A 28 -0.62 -9.94 8.64
N PRO A 29 -0.95 -11.04 7.94
CA PRO A 29 -2.19 -11.16 7.18
C PRO A 29 -3.43 -10.75 7.99
N PHE A 30 -4.36 -10.08 7.31
CA PHE A 30 -5.61 -9.56 7.88
C PHE A 30 -5.43 -8.55 9.04
N HIS A 31 -4.25 -7.94 9.16
CA HIS A 31 -4.02 -6.83 10.07
C HIS A 31 -3.97 -5.51 9.32
N SER A 32 -4.25 -4.44 10.05
CA SER A 32 -4.15 -3.07 9.57
C SER A 32 -3.25 -2.22 10.46
N ILE A 33 -2.67 -1.19 9.86
CA ILE A 33 -1.95 -0.11 10.53
C ILE A 33 -2.58 1.21 10.11
N THR A 34 -2.65 2.16 11.03
CA THR A 34 -3.09 3.53 10.73
C THR A 34 -1.95 4.50 11.02
N VAL A 35 -1.59 5.31 10.04
CA VAL A 35 -0.54 6.35 10.15
C VAL A 35 -1.07 7.61 9.47
N ASP A 36 -1.07 8.75 10.18
CA ASP A 36 -1.55 10.05 9.67
C ASP A 36 -2.95 10.00 9.01
N GLY A 37 -3.83 9.15 9.54
CA GLY A 37 -5.19 8.95 9.03
C GLY A 37 -5.28 8.05 7.78
N VAL A 38 -4.15 7.59 7.25
CA VAL A 38 -4.11 6.55 6.21
C VAL A 38 -4.18 5.18 6.88
N VAL A 39 -5.15 4.37 6.49
CA VAL A 39 -5.31 2.99 6.96
C VAL A 39 -4.78 2.05 5.89
N CYS A 40 -3.76 1.27 6.20
CA CYS A 40 -3.22 0.23 5.33
C CYS A 40 -3.44 -1.15 5.93
N GLY A 41 -3.78 -2.14 5.12
CA GLY A 41 -3.89 -3.53 5.54
C GLY A 41 -3.31 -4.47 4.51
N VAL A 42 -3.01 -5.69 4.95
CA VAL A 42 -2.53 -6.78 4.08
C VAL A 42 -3.46 -7.97 4.15
N ASP A 43 -3.75 -8.60 3.03
CA ASP A 43 -4.46 -9.89 3.01
C ASP A 43 -3.48 -11.08 3.04
N ASP A 44 -4.00 -12.30 3.03
CA ASP A 44 -3.22 -13.54 3.02
C ASP A 44 -2.54 -13.85 1.67
N SER A 45 -2.95 -13.18 0.59
CA SER A 45 -2.31 -13.26 -0.73
C SER A 45 -1.09 -12.34 -0.87
N GLY A 46 -0.81 -11.50 0.14
CA GLY A 46 0.23 -10.49 0.10
C GLY A 46 -0.19 -9.20 -0.62
N THR A 47 -1.48 -9.01 -0.85
CA THR A 47 -2.02 -7.75 -1.36
C THR A 47 -2.04 -6.72 -0.23
N THR A 48 -1.43 -5.56 -0.46
CA THR A 48 -1.52 -4.41 0.44
C THR A 48 -2.52 -3.41 -0.11
N ALA A 49 -3.47 -2.97 0.70
CA ALA A 49 -4.40 -1.90 0.34
C ALA A 49 -4.33 -0.79 1.37
N CYS A 50 -4.27 0.46 0.91
CA CYS A 50 -4.28 1.65 1.73
C CYS A 50 -5.46 2.56 1.37
N LYS A 51 -6.10 3.16 2.37
CA LYS A 51 -7.18 4.13 2.24
C LYS A 51 -6.80 5.42 2.96
N ASP A 52 -6.93 6.56 2.28
CA ASP A 52 -6.71 7.88 2.87
C ASP A 52 -7.99 8.43 3.55
N PRO A 53 -7.88 9.51 4.35
CA PRO A 53 -9.04 10.12 5.01
C PRO A 53 -10.12 10.66 4.06
N GLN A 54 -9.80 10.87 2.79
CA GLN A 54 -10.73 11.34 1.76
C GLN A 54 -11.48 10.18 1.09
N GLY A 55 -11.20 8.95 1.50
CA GLY A 55 -11.82 7.75 0.95
C GLY A 55 -11.19 7.26 -0.35
N ARG A 56 -10.00 7.74 -0.71
CA ARG A 56 -9.27 7.24 -1.89
C ARG A 56 -8.39 6.08 -1.50
N GLY A 57 -8.39 5.04 -2.33
CA GLY A 57 -7.65 3.82 -2.09
C GLY A 57 -6.47 3.65 -3.04
N PHE A 58 -5.45 2.92 -2.61
CA PHE A 58 -4.42 2.37 -3.48
C PHE A 58 -4.16 0.91 -3.10
N VAL A 59 -3.96 0.06 -4.11
CA VAL A 59 -3.70 -1.37 -3.95
C VAL A 59 -2.37 -1.72 -4.59
N LEU A 60 -1.55 -2.48 -3.85
CA LEU A 60 -0.35 -3.16 -4.31
C LEU A 60 -0.62 -4.67 -4.25
N SER A 61 -0.73 -5.34 -5.39
CA SER A 61 -0.87 -6.80 -5.44
C SER A 61 0.09 -7.43 -6.46
N PRO A 62 0.43 -8.72 -6.30
CA PRO A 62 1.17 -9.48 -7.31
C PRO A 62 0.49 -9.51 -8.69
N HIS A 63 -0.83 -9.31 -8.72
CA HIS A 63 -1.65 -9.38 -9.94
C HIS A 63 -1.87 -8.02 -10.61
N GLY A 64 -1.41 -6.93 -9.98
CA GLY A 64 -1.62 -5.57 -10.46
C GLY A 64 -1.73 -4.58 -9.31
N SER A 65 -1.35 -3.33 -9.59
CA SER A 65 -1.42 -2.23 -8.63
C SER A 65 -2.18 -1.07 -9.24
N GLY A 66 -2.87 -0.28 -8.41
CA GLY A 66 -3.67 0.82 -8.94
C GLY A 66 -4.43 1.62 -7.89
N TRP A 67 -4.94 2.76 -8.33
CA TRP A 67 -5.75 3.67 -7.52
C TRP A 67 -7.23 3.31 -7.62
N LEU A 68 -7.91 3.36 -6.48
CA LEU A 68 -9.35 3.25 -6.35
C LEU A 68 -9.90 4.64 -5.98
N PRO A 69 -10.71 5.28 -6.83
CA PRO A 69 -11.14 6.67 -6.61
C PRO A 69 -12.06 6.83 -5.39
N HIS A 70 -12.71 5.75 -4.94
CA HIS A 70 -13.53 5.72 -3.73
C HIS A 70 -13.58 4.29 -3.15
N VAL A 71 -13.37 4.14 -1.85
CA VAL A 71 -13.37 2.87 -1.09
C VAL A 71 -13.98 3.01 0.30
#